data_AF-A0A2H0STW1-F1
#
_entry.id   AF-A0A2H0STW1-F1
#
_cell.length_a   1.000
_cell.length_b   1.000
_cell.length_c   1.000
_cell.angle_alpha   90.00
_cell.angle_beta   90.00
_cell.angle_gamma   90.00
#
_symmetry.space_group_name_H-M   'P 1'
#
loop_
_entity.id
_entity.type
_entity.pdbx_description
1 polymer ?
#
loop_
_entity_poly.entity_id
_entity_poly.type
_entity_poly.pdbx_seq_one_letter_code
_entity_poly.pdbx_strand_id
1 'polypeptide(L)' 'EAGADVLRVGMGPGAICTTRVMSGMGVPQLTAIVEAVRAAKETGGYVIADGGIRMSGDITKALAA' A
#
# COMPACT_ATOMS: atom_id res chain seq x y z
N GLU A 1 7.00 16.20 1.69
CA GLU A 1 7.31 17.41 0.90
C GLU A 1 6.07 18.24 0.53
N ALA A 2 4.95 17.66 0.08
CA ALA A 2 3.71 18.40 -0.22
C ALA A 2 2.75 18.63 0.99
N GLY A 3 3.16 18.28 2.21
CA GLY A 3 2.36 18.48 3.43
C GLY A 3 1.40 17.34 3.82
N ALA A 4 1.52 16.15 3.23
CA ALA A 4 0.72 14.99 3.65
C ALA A 4 1.31 14.33 4.90
N ASP A 5 0.49 14.17 5.94
CA ASP A 5 0.85 13.45 7.18
C ASP A 5 0.69 11.92 7.05
N VAL A 6 -0.14 11.47 6.10
CA VAL A 6 -0.49 10.06 5.91
C VAL A 6 -0.46 9.70 4.43
N LEU A 7 0.21 8.59 4.11
CA LEU A 7 0.30 8.01 2.78
C LEU A 7 -0.66 6.84 2.64
N ARG A 8 -1.63 6.94 1.74
CA ARG A 8 -2.50 5.82 1.37
C ARG A 8 -1.85 5.03 0.23
N VAL A 9 -1.52 3.76 0.46
CA VAL A 9 -0.65 2.96 -0.38
C VAL A 9 -1.40 1.75 -0.96
N GLY A 10 -1.50 1.72 -2.28
CA GLY A 10 -2.05 0.59 -3.03
C GLY A 10 -2.39 0.98 -4.47
N MET A 11 -1.72 0.36 -5.45
CA MET A 11 -2.04 0.53 -6.88
C MET A 11 -2.28 -0.83 -7.54
N GLY A 12 -3.53 -1.07 -7.90
CA GLY A 12 -3.99 -2.34 -8.47
C GLY A 12 -4.24 -3.53 -7.53
N PRO A 13 -4.08 -3.49 -6.18
CA PRO A 13 -4.31 -4.67 -5.34
C PRO A 13 -5.80 -4.91 -5.02
N GLY A 14 -6.66 -3.91 -5.23
CA GLY A 14 -8.08 -3.96 -4.86
C GLY A 14 -8.83 -5.01 -5.67
N ALA A 15 -9.78 -5.70 -5.03
CA ALA A 15 -10.51 -6.83 -5.64
C ALA A 15 -11.29 -6.45 -6.91
N ILE A 16 -11.75 -5.22 -7.00
CA ILE A 16 -12.50 -4.68 -8.16
C ILE A 16 -11.62 -3.83 -9.10
N CYS A 17 -10.36 -3.59 -8.73
CA CYS A 17 -9.49 -2.67 -9.46
C CYS A 17 -8.95 -3.34 -10.72
N THR A 18 -9.21 -2.74 -11.89
CA THR A 18 -8.75 -3.27 -13.19
C THR A 18 -7.44 -2.64 -13.68
N THR A 19 -6.81 -1.75 -12.90
CA THR A 19 -5.61 -1.00 -13.32
C THR A 19 -4.50 -1.90 -13.84
N ARG A 20 -4.16 -2.99 -13.14
CA ARG A 20 -3.12 -3.93 -13.60
C ARG A 20 -3.46 -4.58 -14.94
N VAL A 21 -4.74 -4.87 -15.17
CA VAL A 21 -5.21 -5.52 -16.41
C VAL A 21 -5.23 -4.52 -17.57
N MET A 22 -5.70 -3.29 -17.32
CA MET A 22 -5.89 -2.28 -18.37
C MET A 22 -4.62 -1.52 -18.73
N SER A 23 -3.80 -1.12 -17.74
CA SER A 23 -2.60 -0.31 -17.96
C SER A 23 -1.29 -1.06 -17.74
N GLY A 24 -1.32 -2.29 -17.22
CA GLY A 24 -0.12 -3.01 -16.80
C GLY A 24 0.55 -2.45 -15.55
N MET A 25 0.03 -1.35 -14.97
CA MET A 25 0.65 -0.66 -13.84
C MET A 25 0.16 -1.22 -12.50
N GLY A 26 1.11 -1.39 -11.58
CA GLY A 26 0.83 -1.73 -10.20
C GLY A 26 2.05 -2.31 -9.49
N VAL A 27 1.96 -2.42 -8.17
CA VAL A 27 3.01 -3.00 -7.32
C VAL A 27 2.39 -4.07 -6.43
N PRO A 28 3.03 -5.23 -6.20
CA PRO A 28 2.58 -6.19 -5.20
C PRO A 28 2.39 -5.51 -3.83
N GLN A 29 1.26 -5.77 -3.16
CA GLN A 29 0.81 -4.92 -2.06
C GLN A 29 1.78 -4.90 -0.87
N LEU A 30 2.31 -6.06 -0.47
CA LEU A 30 3.30 -6.12 0.61
C LEU A 30 4.57 -5.34 0.27
N THR A 31 5.08 -5.47 -0.95
CA THR A 31 6.24 -4.68 -1.41
C THR A 31 5.94 -3.18 -1.37
N ALA A 32 4.75 -2.77 -1.83
CA ALA A 32 4.35 -1.37 -1.81
C ALA A 32 4.33 -0.78 -0.39
N ILE A 33 3.81 -1.55 0.59
CA ILE A 33 3.76 -1.12 2.00
C ILE A 33 5.18 -1.00 2.56
N VAL A 34 6.03 -2.03 2.40
CA VAL A 34 7.42 -2.01 2.95
C VAL A 34 8.19 -0.80 2.44
N GLU A 35 8.15 -0.53 1.13
CA GLU A 35 8.87 0.61 0.55
C GLU A 35 8.27 1.95 0.99
N ALA A 36 6.95 2.06 1.10
CA ALA A 36 6.31 3.27 1.59
C ALA A 36 6.60 3.55 3.07
N VAL A 37 6.62 2.51 3.93
CA VAL A 37 6.99 2.63 5.35
C VAL A 37 8.44 3.05 5.50
N ARG A 38 9.36 2.51 4.67
CA ARG A 38 10.77 2.95 4.64
C ARG A 38 10.88 4.45 4.37
N ALA A 39 10.20 4.95 3.34
CA ALA A 39 10.18 6.38 3.03
C ALA A 39 9.47 7.23 4.10
N ALA A 40 8.34 6.75 4.65
CA ALA A 40 7.56 7.49 5.64
C ALA A 40 8.31 7.64 6.99
N LYS A 41 9.17 6.68 7.34
CA LYS A 41 10.02 6.76 8.54
C LYS A 41 10.98 7.95 8.53
N GLU A 42 11.45 8.35 7.35
CA GLU A 42 12.36 9.49 7.20
C GLU A 42 11.64 10.83 7.44
N THR A 43 10.32 10.87 7.25
CA THR A 43 9.50 12.08 7.37
C THR A 43 8.59 12.10 8.59
N GLY A 44 8.53 11.00 9.35
CA GLY A 44 7.59 10.84 10.47
C GLY A 44 6.13 10.66 10.04
N GLY A 45 5.88 10.34 8.76
CA GLY A 45 4.55 10.12 8.23
C GLY A 45 3.99 8.72 8.55
N TYR A 46 2.67 8.58 8.44
CA TYR A 46 1.99 7.29 8.61
C TYR A 46 1.61 6.68 7.28
N VAL A 47 1.37 5.36 7.27
CA VAL A 47 0.97 4.61 6.07
C VAL A 47 -0.36 3.89 6.31
N ILE A 48 -1.25 3.95 5.32
CA ILE A 48 -2.47 3.15 5.25
C ILE A 48 -2.33 2.17 4.08
N ALA A 49 -2.40 0.87 4.37
CA ALA A 49 -2.48 -0.17 3.34
C ALA A 49 -3.90 -0.21 2.74
N ASP A 50 -4.02 0.07 1.44
CA ASP A 50 -5.31 0.14 0.74
C ASP A 50 -5.48 -0.96 -0.31
N GLY A 51 -6.40 -1.88 -0.04
CA GLY A 51 -6.76 -2.98 -0.93
C GLY A 51 -5.88 -4.23 -0.80
N GLY A 52 -6.32 -5.31 -1.44
CA GLY A 52 -5.60 -6.60 -1.45
C GLY A 52 -5.83 -7.50 -0.23
N ILE A 53 -6.57 -7.05 0.79
CA ILE A 53 -6.96 -7.84 1.97
C ILE A 53 -8.11 -8.79 1.59
N ARG A 54 -7.93 -10.10 1.81
CA ARG A 54 -8.99 -11.10 1.59
C ARG A 54 -9.38 -11.83 2.87
N MET A 55 -8.45 -11.95 3.80
CA MET A 55 -8.65 -12.60 5.09
C MET A 55 -7.94 -11.84 6.21
N SER A 56 -8.32 -12.12 7.45
CA SER A 56 -7.76 -11.46 8.64
C SER A 56 -6.23 -11.55 8.72
N GLY A 57 -5.65 -12.68 8.29
CA GLY A 57 -4.20 -12.84 8.25
C GLY A 57 -3.48 -11.87 7.32
N ASP A 58 -4.14 -11.34 6.29
CA ASP A 58 -3.55 -10.33 5.41
C ASP A 58 -3.46 -8.96 6.10
N ILE A 59 -4.39 -8.66 7.03
CA ILE A 59 -4.32 -7.46 7.86
C ILE A 59 -3.08 -7.54 8.75
N THR A 60 -2.85 -8.68 9.41
CA THR A 60 -1.66 -8.89 10.24
C THR A 60 -0.38 -8.72 9.44
N LYS A 61 -0.31 -9.27 8.22
CA LYS A 61 0.86 -9.12 7.34
C LYS A 61 1.05 -7.67 6.89
N ALA A 62 -0.03 -6.96 6.58
CA ALA A 62 0.04 -5.55 6.18
C ALA A 62 0.52 -4.64 7.32
N LEU A 63 0.16 -4.94 8.57
CA LEU A 63 0.65 -4.22 9.75
C LEU A 63 2.12 -4.55 10.09
N ALA A 64 2.59 -5.75 9.74
CA ALA A 64 3.95 -6.19 10.00
C ALA A 64 4.97 -5.74 8.92
N ALA A 65 4.48 -5.41 7.72
CA ALA A 65 5.25 -4.91 6.58
C ALA A 65 5.70 -3.46 6.81
#